data_AF-A0A0A1TP54-F1
#
_entry.id   AF-A0A0A1TP54-F1
#
_cell.length_a   1.000
_cell.length_b   1.000
_cell.length_c   1.000
_cell.angle_alpha   90.00
_cell.angle_beta   90.00
_cell.angle_gamma   90.00
#
_symmetry.space_group_name_H-M   'P 1'
#
loop_
_entity.id
_entity.type
_entity.pdbx_description
1 polymer ?
#
loop_
_entity_poly.entity_id
_entity_poly.type
_entity_poly.pdbx_seq_one_letter_code
_entity_poly.pdbx_strand_id
1 'polypeptide(L)'
;MPVPVMGNNPKTRFLQICPENTIIWIAHDMQDADRLTLPSLLHDMMAYDPRGIGITQLALGDMRHLNSYKLGDLHPDELPPPLQQSLAKLLSSSLEAFYSVISPDCGARATLGIFTFRQAQFHHNRSVPLFSSAKSYTRLERDPRDIHMDLEHVGVYSDPRRNMFSWNKFKANFGEKRNIPVRYLLSIMPSMDEQAIVSRKAFVDYLQADDEAWEKWTGISNKNIWGDRMTEKEYMNQRTSLPQVAGLWNFPLEAFGDVPDAENVALMDPGAWQLKMLKNLSNYHPELWAFHLH
;
A
#
# COMPACT_ATOMS: atom_id res chain seq x y z
N MET A 1 -5.56 11.07 -20.07
CA MET A 1 -4.97 12.42 -19.95
C MET A 1 -3.45 12.33 -19.88
N PRO A 2 -2.68 12.63 -20.95
CA PRO A 2 -1.21 12.61 -20.95
C PRO A 2 -0.60 13.76 -20.13
N VAL A 3 -0.11 13.51 -18.91
CA VAL A 3 0.65 14.48 -18.09
C VAL A 3 2.13 14.39 -18.43
N PRO A 4 2.80 15.48 -18.83
CA PRO A 4 4.24 15.46 -19.06
C PRO A 4 4.99 15.20 -17.74
N VAL A 5 5.88 14.21 -17.73
CA VAL A 5 6.74 13.87 -16.60
C VAL A 5 8.18 13.82 -17.07
N MET A 6 9.05 14.55 -16.37
CA MET A 6 10.49 14.38 -16.48
C MET A 6 10.93 13.28 -15.51
N GLY A 7 11.41 12.17 -16.05
CA GLY A 7 12.13 11.16 -15.28
C GLY A 7 13.63 11.28 -15.48
N ASN A 8 14.41 10.40 -14.87
CA ASN A 8 15.88 10.30 -15.05
C ASN A 8 16.32 10.01 -16.51
N ASN A 9 15.38 9.87 -17.45
CA ASN A 9 15.62 9.73 -18.87
C ASN A 9 15.16 11.03 -19.57
N PRO A 10 16.02 11.73 -20.34
CA PRO A 10 15.77 13.07 -20.88
C PRO A 10 14.66 13.17 -21.94
N LYS A 11 13.92 12.09 -22.22
CA LYS A 11 12.72 12.15 -23.05
C LYS A 11 11.51 12.47 -22.17
N THR A 12 10.85 13.59 -22.42
CA THR A 12 9.53 13.91 -21.85
C THR A 12 8.58 12.75 -22.08
N ARG A 13 8.14 12.10 -21.00
CA ARG A 13 7.13 11.04 -21.06
C ARG A 13 5.78 11.63 -20.73
N PHE A 14 4.72 11.06 -21.27
CA PHE A 14 3.35 11.43 -20.93
C PHE A 14 2.69 10.32 -20.11
N LEU A 15 2.13 10.62 -18.95
CA LEU A 15 1.31 9.71 -18.14
C LEU A 15 -0.15 9.83 -18.57
N GLN A 16 -0.77 8.82 -19.17
CA GLN A 16 -2.21 8.86 -19.44
C GLN A 16 -3.04 8.48 -18.20
N ILE A 17 -3.81 9.44 -17.67
CA ILE A 17 -4.68 9.24 -16.50
C ILE A 17 -6.15 9.33 -16.91
N CYS A 18 -6.99 8.43 -16.42
CA CYS A 18 -8.45 8.52 -16.46
C CYS A 18 -8.90 8.77 -15.02
N PRO A 19 -9.21 10.01 -14.61
CA PRO A 19 -9.48 10.34 -13.20
C PRO A 19 -10.46 9.36 -12.53
N GLU A 20 -11.50 8.96 -13.27
CA GLU A 20 -12.58 8.09 -12.78
C GLU A 20 -12.13 6.64 -12.51
N ASN A 21 -11.05 6.17 -13.16
CA ASN A 21 -10.63 4.76 -13.13
C ASN A 21 -9.17 4.56 -12.68
N THR A 22 -8.37 5.61 -12.73
CA THR A 22 -6.95 5.60 -12.43
C THR A 22 -6.74 6.03 -10.99
N ILE A 23 -6.13 5.14 -10.22
CA ILE A 23 -5.64 5.45 -8.89
C ILE A 23 -4.18 5.86 -9.03
N ILE A 24 -3.88 7.06 -8.59
CA ILE A 24 -2.51 7.57 -8.61
C ILE A 24 -1.85 7.11 -7.32
N TRP A 25 -0.93 6.16 -7.44
CA TRP A 25 -0.07 5.73 -6.35
C TRP A 25 1.30 6.37 -6.45
N ILE A 26 1.65 7.20 -5.47
CA ILE A 26 2.96 7.86 -5.36
C ILE A 26 3.79 7.09 -4.34
N ALA A 27 4.90 6.54 -4.82
CA ALA A 27 5.71 5.53 -4.13
C ALA A 27 7.06 6.06 -3.59
N HIS A 28 7.54 7.23 -4.04
CA HIS A 28 8.82 7.78 -3.61
C HIS A 28 8.81 9.29 -3.46
N ASP A 29 9.29 9.74 -2.31
CA ASP A 29 9.88 11.05 -2.08
C ASP A 29 11.25 10.71 -1.46
N MET A 30 12.36 10.89 -2.19
CA MET A 30 13.69 10.48 -1.71
C MET A 30 14.00 11.16 -0.36
N GLN A 31 14.95 10.61 0.42
CA GLN A 31 15.38 11.23 1.69
C GLN A 31 15.78 12.70 1.55
N ASP A 32 16.18 13.12 0.34
CA ASP A 32 16.55 14.50 -0.03
C ASP A 32 15.49 15.24 -0.87
N ALA A 33 14.33 14.64 -1.10
CA ALA A 33 13.30 15.30 -1.89
C ALA A 33 12.65 16.42 -1.07
N ASP A 34 12.61 17.59 -1.69
CA ASP A 34 12.02 18.79 -1.13
C ASP A 34 10.56 18.51 -0.71
N ARG A 35 10.11 19.09 0.41
CA ARG A 35 8.72 18.97 0.92
C ARG A 35 7.68 19.40 -0.12
N LEU A 36 8.13 20.08 -1.18
CA LEU A 36 7.33 20.55 -2.29
C LEU A 36 7.09 19.50 -3.40
N THR A 37 7.74 18.33 -3.41
CA THR A 37 7.63 17.37 -4.52
C THR A 37 6.21 16.86 -4.72
N LEU A 38 5.58 16.33 -3.67
CA LEU A 38 4.20 15.85 -3.71
C LEU A 38 3.20 16.99 -4.02
N PRO A 39 3.23 18.14 -3.30
CA PRO A 39 2.40 19.30 -3.64
C PRO A 39 2.54 19.77 -5.09
N SER A 40 3.76 19.85 -5.60
CA SER A 40 4.02 20.29 -6.99
C SER A 40 3.49 19.29 -8.00
N LEU A 41 3.68 17.99 -7.76
CA LEU A 41 3.10 16.96 -8.63
C LEU A 41 1.58 17.04 -8.68
N LEU A 42 0.92 17.14 -7.51
CA LEU A 42 -0.53 17.26 -7.45
C LEU A 42 -1.03 18.54 -8.13
N HIS A 43 -0.32 19.66 -7.95
CA HIS A 43 -0.58 20.92 -8.66
C HIS A 43 -0.48 20.75 -10.18
N ASP A 44 0.62 20.24 -10.68
CA ASP A 44 0.85 20.06 -12.12
C ASP A 44 -0.24 19.19 -12.74
N MET A 45 -0.60 18.09 -12.07
CA MET A 45 -1.66 17.20 -12.54
C MET A 45 -3.02 17.90 -12.66
N MET A 46 -3.31 18.86 -11.77
CA MET A 46 -4.52 19.67 -11.83
C MET A 46 -4.41 20.80 -12.86
N ALA A 47 -3.25 21.45 -12.96
CA ALA A 47 -3.00 22.56 -13.88
C ALA A 47 -3.05 22.11 -15.35
N TYR A 48 -2.58 20.89 -15.63
CA TYR A 48 -2.62 20.27 -16.95
C TYR A 48 -3.87 19.41 -17.20
N ASP A 49 -4.90 19.49 -16.34
CA ASP A 49 -6.17 18.81 -16.60
C ASP A 49 -7.10 19.67 -17.50
N PRO A 50 -7.26 19.32 -18.79
CA PRO A 50 -8.09 20.09 -19.72
C PRO A 50 -9.59 20.02 -19.38
N ARG A 51 -10.02 19.05 -18.57
CA ARG A 51 -11.42 18.90 -18.15
C ARG A 51 -11.70 19.64 -16.83
N GLY A 52 -10.67 20.08 -16.12
CA GLY A 52 -10.78 20.81 -14.84
C GLY A 52 -11.33 20.00 -13.66
N ILE A 53 -11.44 18.67 -13.81
CA ILE A 53 -11.93 17.71 -12.82
C ILE A 53 -10.92 17.56 -11.68
N GLY A 54 -9.63 17.45 -12.02
CA GLY A 54 -8.53 17.19 -11.10
C GLY A 54 -8.37 15.70 -10.76
N ILE A 55 -7.88 15.43 -9.56
CA ILE A 55 -7.61 14.08 -9.06
C ILE A 55 -8.79 13.64 -8.18
N THR A 56 -9.48 12.57 -8.58
CA THR A 56 -10.63 12.02 -7.83
C THR A 56 -10.26 10.81 -6.96
N GLN A 57 -9.22 10.05 -7.30
CA GLN A 57 -8.75 8.92 -6.51
C GLN A 57 -7.24 9.02 -6.25
N LEU A 58 -6.87 9.14 -4.97
CA LEU A 58 -5.49 9.30 -4.54
C LEU A 58 -5.07 8.16 -3.62
N ALA A 59 -3.97 7.49 -3.94
CA ALA A 59 -3.36 6.48 -3.08
C ALA A 59 -1.97 6.91 -2.61
N LEU A 60 -1.77 6.95 -1.30
CA LEU A 60 -0.48 7.28 -0.68
C LEU A 60 -0.17 6.22 0.38
N GLY A 61 1.09 5.81 0.50
CA GLY A 61 1.46 4.76 1.45
C GLY A 61 2.92 4.77 1.85
N ASP A 62 3.29 3.85 2.73
CA ASP A 62 4.66 3.77 3.27
C ASP A 62 5.46 2.74 2.46
N MET A 63 6.21 3.19 1.46
CA MET A 63 7.17 2.36 0.73
C MET A 63 8.54 2.47 1.38
N ARG A 64 8.76 1.73 2.48
CA ARG A 64 10.04 1.57 3.21
C ARG A 64 10.72 2.86 3.72
N HIS A 65 10.34 4.04 3.23
CA HIS A 65 11.00 5.34 3.40
C HIS A 65 10.07 6.51 3.03
N LEU A 66 8.79 6.27 2.73
CA LEU A 66 7.90 7.40 2.44
C LEU A 66 7.64 8.12 3.74
N ASN A 67 7.98 9.41 3.75
CA ASN A 67 7.70 10.30 4.85
C ASN A 67 6.18 10.61 4.90
N SER A 68 5.31 9.60 5.01
CA SER A 68 3.87 9.82 5.21
C SER A 68 3.61 10.69 6.44
N TYR A 69 4.53 10.68 7.42
CA TYR A 69 4.55 11.63 8.52
C TYR A 69 4.65 13.10 8.08
N LYS A 70 5.44 13.42 7.04
CA LYS A 70 5.56 14.79 6.52
C LYS A 70 4.27 15.29 5.87
N LEU A 71 3.37 14.41 5.40
CA LEU A 71 2.08 14.83 4.86
C LEU A 71 1.25 15.56 5.93
N GLY A 72 1.20 15.01 7.14
CA GLY A 72 0.49 15.63 8.26
C GLY A 72 1.15 16.93 8.75
N ASP A 73 2.43 17.14 8.44
CA ASP A 73 3.17 18.35 8.79
C ASP A 73 3.11 19.42 7.69
N LEU A 74 2.39 19.16 6.59
CA LEU A 74 2.24 20.11 5.50
C LEU A 74 1.20 21.16 5.88
N HIS A 75 1.62 22.40 6.05
CA HIS A 75 0.75 23.54 6.35
C HIS A 75 0.59 24.44 5.11
N PRO A 76 -0.60 25.00 4.83
CA PRO A 76 -0.78 25.91 3.71
C PRO A 76 0.19 27.10 3.75
N ASP A 77 0.46 27.67 4.93
CA ASP A 77 1.33 28.84 5.08
C ASP A 77 2.80 28.61 4.65
N GLU A 78 3.23 27.34 4.58
CA GLU A 78 4.58 26.96 4.17
C GLU A 78 4.70 26.78 2.64
N LEU A 79 3.58 26.84 1.92
CA LEU A 79 3.51 26.54 0.49
C LEU A 79 3.42 27.82 -0.36
N PRO A 80 3.97 27.82 -1.59
CA PRO A 80 3.66 28.85 -2.58
C PRO A 80 2.14 28.94 -2.85
N PRO A 81 1.58 30.15 -3.07
CA PRO A 81 0.13 30.33 -3.27
C PRO A 81 -0.51 29.43 -4.33
N PRO A 82 0.11 29.13 -5.49
CA PRO A 82 -0.48 28.21 -6.47
C PRO A 82 -0.66 26.78 -5.94
N LEU A 83 0.29 26.30 -5.12
CA LEU A 83 0.22 24.97 -4.52
C LEU A 83 -0.85 24.94 -3.42
N GLN A 84 -0.94 25.99 -2.60
CA GLN A 84 -2.01 26.13 -1.60
C GLN A 84 -3.39 26.02 -2.25
N GLN A 85 -3.64 26.80 -3.30
CA GLN A 85 -4.93 26.82 -4.00
C GLN A 85 -5.27 25.45 -4.62
N SER A 86 -4.26 24.76 -5.17
CA SER A 86 -4.47 23.47 -5.81
C SER A 86 -4.78 22.38 -4.80
N LEU A 87 -4.05 22.32 -3.68
CA LEU A 87 -4.34 21.37 -2.61
C LEU A 87 -5.67 21.69 -1.91
N ALA A 88 -6.00 22.96 -1.70
CA ALA A 88 -7.30 23.36 -1.18
C ALA A 88 -8.44 22.92 -2.13
N LYS A 89 -8.31 23.13 -3.44
CA LYS A 89 -9.28 22.63 -4.43
C LYS A 89 -9.37 21.09 -4.43
N LEU A 90 -8.23 20.41 -4.35
CA LEU A 90 -8.16 18.95 -4.28
C LEU A 90 -8.99 18.41 -3.11
N LEU A 91 -8.73 18.95 -1.91
CA LEU A 91 -9.36 18.54 -0.67
C LEU A 91 -10.85 18.90 -0.59
N SER A 92 -11.22 20.08 -1.09
CA SER A 92 -12.60 20.59 -0.99
C SER A 92 -13.56 20.05 -2.04
N SER A 93 -13.07 19.68 -3.23
CA SER A 93 -13.97 19.38 -4.36
C SER A 93 -13.54 18.21 -5.25
N SER A 94 -12.26 18.10 -5.62
CA SER A 94 -11.86 17.13 -6.64
C SER A 94 -11.78 15.70 -6.10
N LEU A 95 -11.27 15.50 -4.87
CA LEU A 95 -10.98 14.14 -4.39
C LEU A 95 -12.26 13.40 -3.97
N GLU A 96 -12.53 12.22 -4.49
CA GLU A 96 -13.70 11.40 -4.14
C GLU A 96 -13.34 10.24 -3.21
N ALA A 97 -12.12 9.72 -3.31
CA ALA A 97 -11.63 8.67 -2.42
C ALA A 97 -10.13 8.80 -2.15
N PHE A 98 -9.75 8.47 -0.93
CA PHE A 98 -8.37 8.35 -0.50
C PHE A 98 -8.04 6.92 -0.09
N TYR A 99 -6.86 6.46 -0.49
CA TYR A 99 -6.39 5.10 -0.22
C TYR A 99 -5.06 5.16 0.52
N SER A 100 -5.00 4.53 1.69
CA SER A 100 -3.73 4.23 2.33
C SER A 100 -3.11 2.99 1.70
N VAL A 101 -1.91 3.11 1.15
CA VAL A 101 -1.20 1.92 0.68
C VAL A 101 -0.36 1.34 1.81
N ILE A 102 -0.60 0.07 2.09
CA ILE A 102 0.17 -0.78 2.98
C ILE A 102 0.98 -1.68 2.08
N SER A 103 2.30 -1.50 2.12
CA SER A 103 3.26 -2.35 1.42
C SER A 103 4.09 -3.10 2.46
N PRO A 104 3.62 -4.25 2.96
CA PRO A 104 4.42 -5.06 3.85
C PRO A 104 5.73 -5.46 3.15
N ASP A 105 6.79 -5.70 3.92
CA ASP A 105 8.02 -6.26 3.36
C ASP A 105 7.76 -7.66 2.77
N CYS A 106 8.65 -8.16 1.92
CA CYS A 106 8.56 -9.54 1.42
C CYS A 106 8.57 -10.58 2.55
N GLY A 107 9.18 -10.23 3.71
CA GLY A 107 9.12 -11.02 4.94
C GLY A 107 7.73 -11.09 5.58
N ALA A 108 6.74 -10.33 5.12
CA ALA A 108 5.37 -10.42 5.59
C ALA A 108 4.62 -11.62 5.03
N ARG A 109 5.04 -12.16 3.87
CA ARG A 109 4.58 -13.48 3.42
C ARG A 109 5.23 -14.56 4.26
N ALA A 110 6.52 -14.43 4.58
CA ALA A 110 7.26 -15.40 5.38
C ALA A 110 7.43 -14.94 6.84
N THR A 111 6.40 -15.16 7.67
CA THR A 111 6.52 -14.88 9.11
C THR A 111 7.38 -15.97 9.78
N LEU A 112 8.53 -15.57 10.31
CA LEU A 112 9.56 -16.42 10.95
C LEU A 112 9.70 -16.13 12.46
N GLY A 113 8.59 -15.80 13.14
CA GLY A 113 8.62 -15.38 14.54
C GLY A 113 9.59 -14.23 14.82
N ILE A 114 10.44 -14.36 15.84
CA ILE A 114 11.34 -13.27 16.30
C ILE A 114 12.19 -12.62 15.21
N PHE A 115 12.49 -13.33 14.12
CA PHE A 115 13.27 -12.80 13.00
C PHE A 115 12.52 -11.79 12.13
N THR A 116 11.18 -11.85 12.11
CA THR A 116 10.32 -10.97 11.29
C THR A 116 9.35 -10.20 12.17
N PHE A 117 8.49 -10.91 12.90
CA PHE A 117 7.45 -10.39 13.77
C PHE A 117 7.54 -11.11 15.12
N ARG A 118 7.97 -10.42 16.18
CA ARG A 118 8.26 -11.04 17.49
C ARG A 118 7.12 -11.86 18.09
N GLN A 119 5.88 -11.56 17.71
CA GLN A 119 4.66 -12.23 18.16
C GLN A 119 4.15 -13.30 17.17
N ALA A 120 4.81 -13.47 16.03
CA ALA A 120 4.41 -14.43 15.02
C ALA A 120 4.86 -15.84 15.35
N GLN A 121 4.03 -16.80 14.96
CA GLN A 121 4.48 -18.16 14.74
C GLN A 121 5.05 -18.28 13.33
N PHE A 122 5.72 -19.38 13.03
CA PHE A 122 6.18 -19.65 11.67
C PHE A 122 4.98 -19.89 10.76
N HIS A 123 4.83 -19.08 9.70
CA HIS A 123 3.73 -19.19 8.74
C HIS A 123 4.12 -18.52 7.42
N HIS A 124 3.75 -19.15 6.31
CA HIS A 124 3.90 -18.61 4.97
C HIS A 124 2.53 -18.19 4.44
N ASN A 125 2.21 -16.90 4.53
CA ASN A 125 0.97 -16.31 4.05
C ASN A 125 1.00 -16.16 2.52
N ARG A 126 0.48 -17.18 1.83
CA ARG A 126 0.43 -17.21 0.36
C ARG A 126 -0.79 -16.48 -0.19
N SER A 127 -1.73 -16.08 0.66
CA SER A 127 -2.94 -15.40 0.22
C SER A 127 -2.71 -13.94 -0.17
N VAL A 128 -1.75 -13.26 0.45
CA VAL A 128 -1.51 -11.84 0.18
C VAL A 128 -1.17 -11.60 -1.29
N PRO A 129 -1.91 -10.73 -2.00
CA PRO A 129 -1.62 -10.40 -3.39
C PRO A 129 -0.22 -9.83 -3.59
N LEU A 130 0.37 -10.11 -4.76
CA LEU A 130 1.63 -9.47 -5.18
C LEU A 130 1.32 -8.31 -6.12
N PHE A 131 1.96 -7.18 -5.90
CA PHE A 131 1.73 -6.01 -6.74
C PHE A 131 2.30 -6.23 -8.15
N SER A 132 1.59 -5.71 -9.14
CA SER A 132 2.03 -5.70 -10.53
C SER A 132 1.88 -4.29 -11.10
N SER A 133 2.81 -3.89 -11.97
CA SER A 133 2.69 -2.65 -12.74
C SER A 133 1.84 -2.82 -14.00
N ALA A 134 0.94 -3.81 -14.03
CA ALA A 134 -0.05 -3.97 -15.08
C ALA A 134 -0.95 -2.74 -15.17
N LYS A 135 -1.42 -2.44 -16.37
CA LYS A 135 -2.20 -1.22 -16.65
C LYS A 135 -3.70 -1.40 -16.44
N SER A 136 -4.18 -2.64 -16.31
CA SER A 136 -5.60 -2.95 -16.14
C SER A 136 -5.79 -3.97 -15.02
N TYR A 137 -6.97 -3.91 -14.43
CA TYR A 137 -7.36 -4.76 -13.32
C TYR A 137 -8.88 -4.94 -13.30
N THR A 138 -9.32 -5.99 -12.61
CA THR A 138 -10.73 -6.22 -12.27
C THR A 138 -10.91 -6.07 -10.78
N ARG A 139 -11.94 -5.32 -10.37
CA ARG A 139 -12.37 -5.25 -8.98
C ARG A 139 -13.38 -6.36 -8.71
N LEU A 140 -13.13 -7.15 -7.68
CA LEU A 140 -14.06 -8.13 -7.14
C LEU A 140 -14.49 -7.63 -5.77
N GLU A 141 -15.80 -7.59 -5.52
CA GLU A 141 -16.39 -7.13 -4.25
C GLU A 141 -15.87 -7.93 -3.05
N ARG A 142 -15.46 -9.18 -3.31
CA ARG A 142 -14.91 -10.09 -2.33
C ARG A 142 -13.83 -10.94 -2.97
N ASP A 143 -12.71 -11.16 -2.28
CA ASP A 143 -11.73 -12.16 -2.69
C ASP A 143 -12.39 -13.56 -2.74
N PRO A 144 -12.41 -14.25 -3.89
CA PRO A 144 -13.09 -15.54 -3.99
C PRO A 144 -12.28 -16.71 -3.43
N ARG A 145 -11.02 -16.49 -3.05
CA ARG A 145 -10.11 -17.54 -2.59
C ARG A 145 -10.38 -17.87 -1.12
N ASP A 146 -10.06 -19.11 -0.74
CA ASP A 146 -10.14 -19.55 0.67
C ASP A 146 -8.94 -19.04 1.47
N ILE A 147 -9.06 -17.80 1.96
CA ILE A 147 -7.96 -17.04 2.59
C ILE A 147 -8.20 -16.77 4.08
N HIS A 148 -9.24 -17.36 4.68
CA HIS A 148 -9.69 -16.97 6.03
C HIS A 148 -8.60 -17.15 7.09
N MET A 149 -7.90 -18.29 7.06
CA MET A 149 -6.80 -18.56 8.00
C MET A 149 -5.64 -17.56 7.81
N ASP A 150 -5.29 -17.26 6.56
CA ASP A 150 -4.21 -16.33 6.24
C ASP A 150 -4.56 -14.88 6.66
N LEU A 151 -5.84 -14.53 6.69
CA LEU A 151 -6.31 -13.23 7.20
C LEU A 151 -6.15 -13.09 8.72
N GLU A 152 -6.02 -14.18 9.48
CA GLU A 152 -5.78 -14.10 10.93
C GLU A 152 -4.36 -13.58 11.25
N HIS A 153 -3.43 -13.67 10.31
CA HIS A 153 -2.01 -13.37 10.49
C HIS A 153 -1.44 -12.52 9.35
N VAL A 154 -2.05 -11.35 9.12
CA VAL A 154 -1.51 -10.39 8.15
C VAL A 154 -0.39 -9.58 8.79
N GLY A 155 0.82 -9.74 8.26
CA GLY A 155 1.99 -8.97 8.68
C GLY A 155 1.95 -7.54 8.12
N VAL A 156 2.17 -6.55 8.97
CA VAL A 156 2.32 -5.14 8.58
C VAL A 156 3.55 -4.53 9.25
N TYR A 157 4.38 -3.84 8.47
CA TYR A 157 5.66 -3.32 8.97
C TYR A 157 5.50 -2.14 9.93
N SER A 158 4.56 -1.24 9.66
CA SER A 158 4.20 -0.11 10.53
C SER A 158 2.69 -0.11 10.75
N ASP A 159 2.23 0.43 11.88
CA ASP A 159 0.80 0.57 12.15
C ASP A 159 0.10 1.35 11.02
N PRO A 160 -0.81 0.73 10.25
CA PRO A 160 -1.43 1.38 9.10
C PRO A 160 -2.26 2.61 9.46
N ARG A 161 -2.71 2.71 10.71
CA ARG A 161 -3.46 3.88 11.21
C ARG A 161 -2.61 5.16 11.21
N ARG A 162 -1.29 5.03 11.24
CA ARG A 162 -0.36 6.17 11.15
C ARG A 162 -0.61 7.00 9.89
N ASN A 163 -0.75 6.35 8.74
CA ASN A 163 -1.00 7.05 7.48
C ASN A 163 -2.35 7.79 7.50
N MET A 164 -3.35 7.22 8.19
CA MET A 164 -4.68 7.84 8.31
C MET A 164 -4.67 9.02 9.27
N PHE A 165 -3.92 8.91 10.36
CA PHE A 165 -3.66 10.03 11.24
C PHE A 165 -2.99 11.19 10.47
N SER A 166 -1.92 10.91 9.70
CA SER A 166 -1.26 11.93 8.88
C SER A 166 -2.17 12.54 7.82
N TRP A 167 -3.01 11.74 7.16
CA TRP A 167 -4.04 12.22 6.22
C TRP A 167 -5.07 13.14 6.90
N ASN A 168 -5.56 12.75 8.08
CA ASN A 168 -6.53 13.56 8.82
C ASN A 168 -5.91 14.89 9.29
N LYS A 169 -4.66 14.86 9.76
CA LYS A 169 -3.92 16.08 10.12
C LYS A 169 -3.71 16.99 8.91
N PHE A 170 -3.33 16.43 7.76
CA PHE A 170 -3.22 17.18 6.51
C PHE A 170 -4.52 17.88 6.12
N LYS A 171 -5.67 17.18 6.15
CA LYS A 171 -6.97 17.83 5.93
C LYS A 171 -7.25 18.95 6.93
N ALA A 172 -6.98 18.70 8.21
CA ALA A 172 -7.21 19.67 9.28
C ALA A 172 -6.38 20.94 9.12
N ASN A 173 -5.11 20.82 8.70
CA ASN A 173 -4.23 21.97 8.41
C ASN A 173 -4.79 22.88 7.31
N PHE A 174 -5.54 22.31 6.36
CA PHE A 174 -6.21 23.07 5.29
C PHE A 174 -7.63 23.51 5.68
N GLY A 175 -8.06 23.28 6.93
CA GLY A 175 -9.40 23.59 7.40
C GLY A 175 -10.50 22.72 6.77
N GLU A 176 -10.12 21.62 6.11
CA GLU A 176 -11.05 20.76 5.38
C GLU A 176 -11.79 19.81 6.33
N LYS A 177 -13.12 19.78 6.22
CA LYS A 177 -14.02 18.97 7.07
C LYS A 177 -14.82 17.94 6.27
N ARG A 178 -14.68 17.92 4.95
CA ARG A 178 -15.39 16.98 4.08
C ARG A 178 -15.05 15.55 4.45
N ASN A 179 -16.09 14.73 4.53
CA ASN A 179 -15.95 13.30 4.68
C ASN A 179 -15.56 12.68 3.34
N ILE A 180 -14.26 12.54 3.11
CA ILE A 180 -13.70 11.84 1.95
C ILE A 180 -13.60 10.37 2.31
N PRO A 181 -14.26 9.44 1.60
CA PRO A 181 -14.10 8.00 1.78
C PRO A 181 -12.63 7.59 1.85
N VAL A 182 -12.28 6.77 2.85
CA VAL A 182 -10.93 6.30 3.10
C VAL A 182 -10.92 4.78 3.16
N ARG A 183 -9.91 4.15 2.53
CA ARG A 183 -9.71 2.70 2.54
C ARG A 183 -8.24 2.33 2.59
N TYR A 184 -7.95 1.06 2.85
CA TYR A 184 -6.59 0.52 2.84
C TYR A 184 -6.38 -0.39 1.63
N LEU A 185 -5.33 -0.12 0.85
CA LEU A 185 -4.85 -1.00 -0.21
C LEU A 185 -3.64 -1.76 0.31
N LEU A 186 -3.70 -3.09 0.34
CA LEU A 186 -2.62 -3.94 0.84
C LEU A 186 -2.13 -4.86 -0.28
N SER A 187 -0.83 -4.80 -0.56
CA SER A 187 -0.18 -5.71 -1.50
C SER A 187 1.29 -5.87 -1.16
N ILE A 188 1.85 -7.04 -1.43
CA ILE A 188 3.29 -7.26 -1.30
C ILE A 188 3.97 -6.65 -2.51
N MET A 189 4.91 -5.77 -2.25
CA MET A 189 5.77 -5.21 -3.28
C MET A 189 6.98 -6.13 -3.45
N PRO A 190 7.20 -6.71 -4.64
CA PRO A 190 8.48 -7.31 -4.99
C PRO A 190 9.62 -6.36 -4.64
N SER A 191 10.80 -6.88 -4.26
CA SER A 191 11.89 -5.99 -3.86
C SER A 191 12.23 -5.02 -5.00
N MET A 192 12.62 -3.78 -4.68
CA MET A 192 12.90 -2.75 -5.69
C MET A 192 14.07 -3.13 -6.63
N ASP A 193 14.92 -4.06 -6.19
CA ASP A 193 16.04 -4.61 -6.97
C ASP A 193 15.59 -5.73 -7.92
N GLU A 194 14.39 -6.29 -7.71
CA GLU A 194 13.77 -7.31 -8.55
C GLU A 194 12.85 -6.64 -9.57
N GLN A 195 12.90 -7.11 -10.82
CA GLN A 195 12.12 -6.52 -11.90
C GLN A 195 10.62 -6.51 -11.55
N ALA A 196 9.97 -5.37 -11.75
CA ALA A 196 8.53 -5.24 -11.54
C ALA A 196 7.75 -6.38 -12.23
N ILE A 197 6.75 -6.93 -11.55
CA ILE A 197 5.88 -7.96 -12.13
C ILE A 197 5.04 -7.31 -13.23
N VAL A 198 5.44 -7.51 -14.48
CA VAL A 198 4.81 -6.91 -15.67
C VAL A 198 4.16 -7.94 -16.59
N SER A 199 4.42 -9.22 -16.38
CA SER A 199 3.95 -10.33 -17.21
C SER A 199 3.64 -11.56 -16.36
N ARG A 200 2.89 -12.50 -16.94
CA ARG A 200 2.60 -13.78 -16.29
C ARG A 200 3.88 -14.55 -15.97
N LYS A 201 4.86 -14.51 -16.88
CA LYS A 201 6.16 -15.16 -16.66
C LYS A 201 6.88 -14.58 -15.44
N ALA A 202 7.00 -13.25 -15.36
CA ALA A 202 7.66 -12.59 -14.23
C ALA A 202 6.96 -12.90 -12.88
N PHE A 203 5.62 -13.00 -12.90
CA PHE A 203 4.85 -13.38 -11.72
C PHE A 203 5.15 -14.82 -11.26
N VAL A 204 5.21 -15.78 -12.19
CA VAL A 204 5.55 -17.17 -11.88
C VAL A 204 7.00 -17.29 -11.40
N ASP A 205 7.94 -16.62 -12.08
CA ASP A 205 9.35 -16.62 -11.70
C ASP A 205 9.55 -16.07 -10.27
N TYR A 206 8.82 -15.01 -9.91
CA TYR A 206 8.84 -14.46 -8.54
C TYR A 206 8.28 -15.45 -7.52
N LEU A 207 7.12 -16.07 -7.78
CA LEU A 207 6.51 -17.04 -6.87
C LEU A 207 7.42 -18.26 -6.65
N GLN A 208 8.15 -18.69 -7.68
CA GLN A 208 9.12 -19.77 -7.56
C GLN A 208 10.30 -19.36 -6.66
N ALA A 209 10.84 -18.15 -6.85
CA ALA A 209 11.91 -17.64 -5.99
C ALA A 209 11.47 -17.47 -4.52
N ASP A 210 10.24 -17.01 -4.28
CA ASP A 210 9.61 -16.92 -2.96
C ASP A 210 9.49 -18.31 -2.30
N ASP A 211 9.03 -19.32 -3.05
CA ASP A 211 8.96 -20.71 -2.60
C ASP A 211 10.35 -21.27 -2.25
N GLU A 212 11.35 -21.07 -3.10
CA GLU A 212 12.73 -21.53 -2.89
C GLU A 212 13.36 -20.86 -1.66
N ALA A 213 13.11 -19.56 -1.47
CA ALA A 213 13.56 -18.82 -0.29
C ALA A 213 12.91 -19.36 0.99
N TRP A 214 11.61 -19.63 0.96
CA TRP A 214 10.89 -20.25 2.08
C TRP A 214 11.43 -21.65 2.39
N GLU A 215 11.60 -22.51 1.38
CA GLU A 215 12.15 -23.86 1.55
C GLU A 215 13.54 -23.82 2.19
N LYS A 216 14.41 -22.90 1.76
CA LYS A 216 15.72 -22.69 2.37
C LYS A 216 15.62 -22.31 3.86
N TRP A 217 14.74 -21.38 4.22
CA TRP A 217 14.52 -20.98 5.62
C TRP A 217 13.99 -22.14 6.48
N THR A 218 13.05 -22.91 5.95
CA THR A 218 12.50 -24.07 6.65
C THR A 218 13.52 -25.20 6.82
N GLY A 219 14.41 -25.40 5.83
CA GLY A 219 15.52 -26.36 5.92
C GLY A 219 16.57 -25.98 6.98
N ILE A 220 16.87 -24.69 7.11
CA ILE A 220 17.82 -24.18 8.13
C ILE A 220 17.24 -24.31 9.54
N SER A 221 15.94 -24.09 9.70
CA SER A 221 15.31 -23.98 11.02
C SER A 221 14.95 -25.33 11.66
N ASN A 222 15.28 -26.45 11.00
CA ASN A 222 14.80 -27.81 11.28
C ASN A 222 13.26 -27.93 11.23
N LYS A 223 12.71 -29.15 11.05
CA LYS A 223 11.25 -29.38 10.91
C LYS A 223 10.39 -28.96 12.12
N ASN A 224 10.99 -28.55 13.25
CA ASN A 224 10.30 -28.11 14.46
C ASN A 224 9.67 -26.71 14.34
N ILE A 225 9.82 -26.02 13.22
CA ILE A 225 9.07 -24.79 12.93
C ILE A 225 7.64 -25.06 12.48
N TRP A 226 7.36 -26.27 11.99
CA TRP A 226 6.01 -26.72 11.72
C TRP A 226 5.38 -27.04 13.08
N GLY A 227 4.62 -26.07 13.61
CA GLY A 227 4.02 -26.10 14.94
C GLY A 227 2.49 -26.11 14.88
N ASP A 228 1.87 -25.56 15.94
CA ASP A 228 0.42 -25.61 16.20
C ASP A 228 -0.49 -24.98 15.14
N ARG A 229 0.02 -24.13 14.24
CA ARG A 229 -0.81 -23.34 13.30
C ARG A 229 -0.86 -23.84 11.87
N MET A 230 0.24 -24.41 11.38
CA MET A 230 0.28 -24.93 10.03
C MET A 230 1.27 -26.08 9.97
N THR A 231 0.73 -27.25 9.68
CA THR A 231 1.50 -28.45 9.41
C THR A 231 2.16 -28.37 8.03
N GLU A 232 3.26 -29.10 7.84
CA GLU A 232 3.91 -29.26 6.53
C GLU A 232 2.90 -29.70 5.45
N LYS A 233 1.92 -30.55 5.82
CA LYS A 233 0.85 -31.01 4.93
C LYS A 233 -0.11 -29.88 4.53
N GLU A 234 -0.56 -29.05 5.47
CA GLU A 234 -1.45 -27.91 5.17
C GLU A 234 -0.75 -26.89 4.28
N TYR A 235 0.53 -26.63 4.51
CA TYR A 235 1.34 -25.78 3.64
C TYR A 235 1.41 -26.34 2.21
N MET A 236 1.74 -27.62 2.05
CA MET A 236 1.82 -28.24 0.71
C MET A 236 0.45 -28.29 0.00
N ASN A 237 -0.63 -28.48 0.77
CA ASN A 237 -1.98 -28.36 0.24
C ASN A 237 -2.24 -26.94 -0.26
N GLN A 238 -2.04 -25.90 0.58
CA GLN A 238 -2.22 -24.51 0.15
C GLN A 238 -1.37 -24.16 -1.07
N ARG A 239 -0.10 -24.60 -1.10
CA ARG A 239 0.80 -24.38 -2.25
C ARG A 239 0.23 -24.88 -3.57
N THR A 240 -0.52 -25.97 -3.54
CA THR A 240 -1.11 -26.59 -4.74
C THR A 240 -2.55 -26.13 -4.99
N SER A 241 -3.31 -25.82 -3.94
CA SER A 241 -4.75 -25.55 -4.04
C SER A 241 -5.11 -24.07 -4.07
N LEU A 242 -4.27 -23.18 -3.54
CA LEU A 242 -4.58 -21.75 -3.42
C LEU A 242 -4.07 -20.96 -4.63
N PRO A 243 -4.95 -20.40 -5.48
CA PRO A 243 -4.53 -19.56 -6.59
C PRO A 243 -3.79 -18.31 -6.09
N GLN A 244 -2.60 -18.08 -6.62
CA GLN A 244 -1.83 -16.86 -6.38
C GLN A 244 -2.33 -15.75 -7.31
N VAL A 245 -2.38 -14.51 -6.82
CA VAL A 245 -2.90 -13.39 -7.60
C VAL A 245 -1.91 -12.23 -7.64
N ALA A 246 -1.72 -11.68 -8.84
CA ALA A 246 -1.17 -10.34 -9.00
C ALA A 246 -2.30 -9.35 -8.74
N GLY A 247 -2.21 -8.53 -7.70
CA GLY A 247 -3.31 -7.68 -7.31
C GLY A 247 -3.04 -6.92 -6.02
N LEU A 248 -4.11 -6.46 -5.41
CA LEU A 248 -4.12 -5.89 -4.08
C LEU A 248 -5.43 -6.21 -3.37
N TRP A 249 -5.39 -6.24 -2.05
CA TRP A 249 -6.57 -6.26 -1.20
C TRP A 249 -7.01 -4.85 -0.89
N ASN A 250 -8.31 -4.58 -0.98
CA ASN A 250 -8.90 -3.30 -0.60
C ASN A 250 -9.77 -3.48 0.65
N PHE A 251 -9.20 -3.16 1.81
CA PHE A 251 -9.87 -3.24 3.10
C PHE A 251 -10.62 -1.96 3.45
N PRO A 252 -11.72 -2.09 4.20
CA PRO A 252 -12.41 -0.93 4.74
C PRO A 252 -11.62 -0.33 5.94
N LEU A 253 -11.97 0.89 6.39
CA LEU A 253 -11.13 1.74 7.28
C LEU A 253 -10.99 1.15 8.70
N GLU A 254 -12.07 0.59 9.20
CA GLU A 254 -12.18 -0.08 10.50
C GLU A 254 -11.34 -1.38 10.62
N ALA A 255 -10.84 -1.94 9.52
CA ALA A 255 -10.07 -3.19 9.50
C ALA A 255 -8.82 -3.16 10.39
N PHE A 256 -8.20 -1.99 10.56
CA PHE A 256 -7.00 -1.82 11.38
C PHE A 256 -7.26 -1.19 12.75
N GLY A 257 -8.54 -0.99 13.10
CA GLY A 257 -9.01 -0.36 14.33
C GLY A 257 -9.14 1.17 14.22
N ASP A 258 -9.59 1.79 15.31
CA ASP A 258 -9.88 3.22 15.34
C ASP A 258 -8.65 4.07 15.06
N VAL A 259 -8.80 5.03 14.14
CA VAL A 259 -7.78 6.03 13.83
C VAL A 259 -7.80 7.10 14.91
N PRO A 260 -6.67 7.39 15.56
CA PRO A 260 -6.59 8.44 16.57
C PRO A 260 -6.92 9.83 16.02
N ASP A 261 -7.38 10.73 16.90
CA ASP A 261 -7.66 12.13 16.57
C ASP A 261 -6.39 12.84 16.07
N ALA A 262 -6.52 13.65 15.01
CA ALA A 262 -5.43 14.41 14.41
C ALA A 262 -4.75 15.42 15.37
N GLU A 263 -5.42 15.82 16.44
CA GLU A 263 -4.86 16.72 17.47
C GLU A 263 -3.97 15.99 18.49
N ASN A 264 -3.87 14.65 18.43
CA ASN A 264 -3.10 13.89 19.41
C ASN A 264 -1.58 14.07 19.23
N VAL A 265 -1.02 14.97 20.03
CA VAL A 265 0.41 15.34 20.01
C VAL A 265 1.34 14.16 20.31
N ALA A 266 0.93 13.21 21.15
CA ALA A 266 1.77 12.06 21.51
C ALA A 266 2.06 11.15 20.31
N LEU A 267 1.17 11.12 19.32
CA LEU A 267 1.31 10.32 18.10
C LEU A 267 2.03 11.04 16.97
N MET A 268 2.49 12.28 17.22
CA MET A 268 3.37 13.00 16.30
C MET A 268 4.80 12.43 16.31
N ASP A 269 5.21 11.76 17.38
CA ASP A 269 6.49 11.04 17.43
C ASP A 269 6.41 9.76 16.59
N PRO A 270 7.27 9.57 15.56
CA PRO A 270 7.39 8.31 14.83
C PRO A 270 7.56 7.09 15.73
N GLY A 271 8.23 7.25 16.88
CA GLY A 271 8.46 6.18 17.85
C GLY A 271 7.22 5.73 18.64
N ALA A 272 6.13 6.50 18.60
CA ALA A 272 4.88 6.15 19.27
C ALA A 272 4.08 5.05 18.53
N TRP A 273 4.42 4.78 17.27
CA TRP A 273 3.72 3.80 16.44
C TRP A 273 4.40 2.44 16.52
N GLN A 274 3.59 1.39 16.68
CA GLN A 274 4.12 0.04 16.74
C GLN A 274 4.64 -0.39 15.35
N LEU A 275 5.83 -1.01 15.35
CA LEU A 275 6.43 -1.64 14.18
C LEU A 275 6.26 -3.15 14.23
N LYS A 276 6.33 -3.79 13.06
CA LYS A 276 6.31 -5.24 12.85
C LYS A 276 5.16 -5.89 13.62
N MET A 277 3.94 -5.57 13.19
CA MET A 277 2.70 -6.06 13.80
C MET A 277 2.13 -7.24 13.01
N LEU A 278 1.46 -8.14 13.71
CA LEU A 278 0.48 -9.05 13.11
C LEU A 278 -0.92 -8.50 13.36
N LYS A 279 -1.77 -8.56 12.33
CA LYS A 279 -3.16 -8.15 12.39
C LYS A 279 -4.07 -9.32 12.03
N ASN A 280 -5.07 -9.55 12.89
CA ASN A 280 -6.17 -10.43 12.56
C ASN A 280 -7.23 -9.62 11.82
N LEU A 281 -7.32 -9.87 10.52
CA LEU A 281 -8.27 -9.26 9.58
C LEU A 281 -9.35 -10.25 9.14
N SER A 282 -9.48 -11.42 9.78
CA SER A 282 -10.41 -12.48 9.39
C SER A 282 -11.89 -12.06 9.41
N ASN A 283 -12.25 -11.06 10.22
CA ASN A 283 -13.57 -10.45 10.26
C ASN A 283 -13.83 -9.46 9.10
N TYR A 284 -12.79 -9.10 8.35
CA TYR A 284 -12.82 -8.12 7.28
C TYR A 284 -12.45 -8.80 5.98
N HIS A 285 -13.43 -9.38 5.29
CA HIS A 285 -13.15 -9.99 4.00
C HIS A 285 -12.81 -8.91 2.96
N PRO A 286 -11.61 -8.90 2.36
CA PRO A 286 -11.22 -7.82 1.46
C PRO A 286 -11.93 -7.96 0.11
N GLU A 287 -12.13 -6.80 -0.54
CA GLU A 287 -12.23 -6.75 -1.99
C GLU A 287 -10.89 -7.16 -2.62
N LEU A 288 -10.94 -7.84 -3.76
CA LEU A 288 -9.74 -8.19 -4.51
C LEU A 288 -9.69 -7.40 -5.81
N TRP A 289 -8.63 -6.62 -6.00
CA TRP A 289 -8.37 -5.96 -7.27
C TRP A 289 -7.27 -6.72 -8.00
N ALA A 290 -7.68 -7.57 -8.94
CA ALA A 290 -6.81 -8.50 -9.65
C ALA A 290 -6.28 -7.86 -10.94
N PHE A 291 -4.95 -7.76 -11.05
CA PHE A 291 -4.25 -7.24 -12.21
C PHE A 291 -4.29 -8.20 -13.40
N HIS A 292 -4.43 -7.65 -14.61
CA HIS A 292 -4.37 -8.43 -15.84
C HIS A 292 -2.92 -8.51 -16.33
N LEU A 293 -2.30 -9.66 -16.10
CA LEU A 293 -0.97 -9.95 -16.63
C LEU A 293 -1.08 -10.44 -18.08
N HIS A 294 -0.20 -9.92 -18.93
CA HIS A 294 0.00 -10.39 -20.31
C HIS A 294 0.99 -11.54 -20.38
#